data_AF-A0A9P3NQN1-F1
#
_entry.id   AF-A0A9P3NQN1-F1
#
_cell.length_a   1.000
_cell.length_b   1.000
_cell.length_c   1.000
_cell.angle_alpha   90.00
_cell.angle_beta   90.00
_cell.angle_gamma   90.00
#
_symmetry.space_group_name_H-M   'P 1'
#
loop_
_entity.id
_entity.type
_entity.pdbx_description
1 polymer ?
#
loop_
_entity_poly.entity_id
_entity_poly.type
_entity_poly.pdbx_seq_one_letter_code
_entity_poly.pdbx_strand_id
1 'polypeptide(L)'
;MARLTAILAACLLVCALHAGFAEAQQLQGKLYEVGSGLLRYFSPWNQGVAGWIPPKNIKPGDIILFRWLGRHDVRQFPTIIGYSTCSFFLAKVLQPGSYFGFYRYVVKPTDKGSTLYFGSSIGDDCQRDMKVAIPIP
;
A
#
# COMPACT_ATOMS: atom_id res chain seq x y z
N MET A 1 30.48 49.14 -13.52
CA MET A 1 30.70 47.69 -13.38
C MET A 1 29.86 47.02 -12.27
N ALA A 2 28.70 47.58 -11.88
CA ALA A 2 27.86 47.00 -10.82
C ALA A 2 26.59 46.27 -11.32
N ARG A 3 26.33 46.30 -12.64
CA ARG A 3 25.10 45.75 -13.23
C ARG A 3 25.20 44.28 -13.68
N LEU A 4 26.40 43.75 -13.93
CA LEU A 4 26.57 42.33 -14.30
C LEU A 4 26.50 41.38 -13.09
N THR A 5 26.97 41.81 -11.92
CA THR A 5 26.97 41.01 -10.68
C THR A 5 25.56 40.76 -10.12
N ALA A 6 24.65 41.72 -10.28
CA ALA A 6 23.26 41.57 -9.81
C ALA A 6 22.45 40.54 -10.62
N ILE A 7 22.75 40.39 -11.92
CA ILE A 7 22.02 39.47 -12.82
C ILE A 7 22.43 38.01 -12.55
N LEU A 8 23.71 37.76 -12.27
CA LEU A 8 24.19 36.41 -11.90
C LEU A 8 23.65 35.93 -10.55
N ALA A 9 23.54 36.82 -9.56
CA ALA A 9 22.99 36.48 -8.24
C ALA A 9 21.49 36.13 -8.30
N ALA A 10 20.70 36.82 -9.15
CA ALA A 10 19.29 36.49 -9.36
C ALA A 10 19.10 35.13 -10.06
N CYS A 11 19.97 34.78 -11.01
CA CYS A 11 19.90 33.50 -11.72
C CYS A 11 20.20 32.30 -10.79
N LEU A 12 21.20 32.43 -9.91
CA LEU A 12 21.54 31.39 -8.93
C LEU A 12 20.44 31.17 -7.87
N LEU A 13 19.74 32.24 -7.46
CA LEU A 13 18.63 32.14 -6.50
C LEU A 13 17.40 31.47 -7.13
N VAL A 14 17.11 31.75 -8.41
CA VAL A 14 16.01 31.11 -9.15
C VAL A 14 16.30 29.62 -9.41
N CYS A 15 17.55 29.25 -9.70
CA CYS A 15 17.92 27.83 -9.86
C CYS A 15 17.83 27.05 -8.53
N ALA A 16 18.19 27.65 -7.39
CA ALA A 16 18.08 27.01 -6.08
C ALA A 16 16.61 26.82 -5.63
N LEU A 17 15.73 27.77 -5.98
CA LEU A 17 14.29 27.65 -5.72
C LEU A 17 13.64 26.58 -6.60
N HIS A 18 14.04 26.38 -7.85
CA HIS A 18 13.49 25.29 -8.68
C HIS A 18 14.00 23.91 -8.27
N ALA A 19 15.24 23.80 -7.78
CA ALA A 19 15.77 22.54 -7.26
C ALA A 19 15.05 22.10 -5.96
N GLY A 20 14.72 23.04 -5.07
CA GLY A 20 14.02 22.73 -3.81
C GLY A 20 12.52 22.40 -3.95
N PHE A 21 11.86 22.81 -5.04
CA PHE A 21 10.44 22.51 -5.27
C PHE A 21 10.19 21.19 -6.01
N ALA A 22 11.18 20.67 -6.74
CA ALA A 22 11.07 19.36 -7.39
C ALA A 22 11.14 18.19 -6.38
N GLU A 23 11.82 18.37 -5.24
CA GLU A 23 11.93 17.35 -4.18
C GLU A 23 10.70 17.24 -3.28
N ALA A 24 9.79 18.21 -3.29
CA ALA A 24 8.60 18.22 -2.42
C ALA A 24 7.38 17.48 -3.03
N GLN A 25 7.40 17.12 -4.31
CA GLN A 25 6.27 16.43 -4.97
C GLN A 25 6.37 14.90 -4.95
N GLN A 26 7.43 14.32 -4.38
CA GLN A 26 7.62 12.87 -4.25
C GLN A 26 7.25 12.33 -2.85
N LEU A 27 6.37 13.03 -2.12
CA LEU A 27 5.88 12.61 -0.79
C LEU A 27 4.43 12.09 -0.79
N GLN A 28 3.80 11.94 -1.95
CA GLN A 28 2.45 11.35 -2.03
C GLN A 28 2.51 10.07 -2.86
N GLY A 29 2.89 8.96 -2.24
CA GLY A 29 2.77 7.65 -2.86
C GLY A 29 1.32 7.38 -3.30
N LYS A 30 1.16 6.63 -4.38
CA LYS A 30 -0.15 6.32 -4.94
C LYS A 30 -0.92 5.41 -4.00
N LEU A 31 -2.23 5.65 -3.86
CA LEU A 31 -3.12 4.80 -3.08
C LEU A 31 -3.73 3.70 -3.97
N TYR A 32 -3.69 2.47 -3.47
CA TYR A 32 -4.32 1.30 -4.07
C TYR A 32 -5.27 0.65 -3.06
N GLU A 33 -6.57 0.69 -3.32
CA GLU A 33 -7.56 0.05 -2.47
C GLU A 33 -7.76 -1.41 -2.91
N VAL A 34 -7.46 -2.33 -2.00
CA VAL A 34 -7.54 -3.78 -2.23
C VAL A 34 -9.01 -4.16 -2.48
N GLY A 35 -9.26 -4.81 -3.62
CA GLY A 35 -10.61 -5.21 -4.05
C GLY A 35 -11.38 -4.15 -4.84
N SER A 36 -10.83 -2.95 -5.03
CA SER A 36 -11.46 -1.93 -5.87
C SER A 36 -11.70 -2.46 -7.30
N GLY A 37 -12.87 -2.15 -7.86
CA GLY A 37 -13.29 -2.63 -9.19
C GLY A 37 -13.96 -4.01 -9.20
N LEU A 38 -13.94 -4.75 -8.08
CA LEU A 38 -14.84 -5.88 -7.89
C LEU A 38 -16.23 -5.32 -7.58
N LEU A 39 -17.09 -5.18 -8.60
CA LEU A 39 -18.43 -4.57 -8.56
C LEU A 39 -19.44 -5.22 -7.59
N ARG A 40 -19.00 -6.09 -6.67
CA ARG A 40 -19.85 -6.88 -5.76
C ARG A 40 -20.05 -6.29 -4.38
N TYR A 41 -19.18 -5.39 -3.89
CA TYR A 41 -19.27 -4.91 -2.50
C TYR A 41 -18.94 -3.42 -2.36
N PHE A 42 -19.73 -2.72 -1.54
CA PHE A 42 -19.46 -1.35 -1.10
C PHE A 42 -18.18 -1.24 -0.26
N SER A 43 -17.73 -2.37 0.31
CA SER A 43 -16.47 -2.47 1.05
C SER A 43 -15.57 -3.56 0.44
N PRO A 44 -14.41 -3.19 -0.15
CA PRO A 44 -13.71 -4.06 -1.07
C PRO A 44 -12.76 -5.08 -0.40
N TRP A 45 -12.35 -4.86 0.86
CA TRP A 45 -11.71 -5.90 1.68
C TRP A 45 -12.78 -6.83 2.22
N ASN A 46 -13.08 -7.90 1.48
CA ASN A 46 -14.10 -8.89 1.79
C ASN A 46 -13.72 -10.26 1.19
N GLN A 47 -14.53 -11.28 1.44
CA GLN A 47 -14.40 -12.61 0.84
C GLN A 47 -14.43 -12.55 -0.69
N GLY A 48 -13.60 -13.39 -1.33
CA GLY A 48 -13.41 -13.40 -2.78
C GLY A 48 -12.45 -12.33 -3.33
N VAL A 49 -11.81 -11.52 -2.47
CA VAL A 49 -10.84 -10.50 -2.90
C VAL A 49 -9.59 -11.08 -3.54
N ALA A 50 -9.34 -12.39 -3.44
CA ALA A 50 -8.27 -13.05 -4.18
C ALA A 50 -8.40 -12.89 -5.72
N GLY A 51 -9.60 -12.58 -6.22
CA GLY A 51 -9.83 -12.25 -7.64
C GLY A 51 -9.41 -10.83 -8.03
N TRP A 52 -9.06 -9.97 -7.07
CA TRP A 52 -8.52 -8.64 -7.36
C TRP A 52 -7.09 -8.77 -7.90
N ILE A 53 -6.81 -8.06 -9.01
CA ILE A 53 -5.50 -8.07 -9.64
C ILE A 53 -4.72 -6.84 -9.16
N PRO A 54 -3.65 -7.00 -8.38
CA PRO A 54 -2.84 -5.88 -7.94
C PRO A 54 -2.19 -5.15 -9.13
N PRO A 55 -2.10 -3.81 -9.10
CA PRO A 55 -1.38 -3.06 -10.12
C PRO A 55 0.10 -3.44 -10.20
N LYS A 56 0.66 -3.46 -11.41
CA LYS A 56 2.04 -3.89 -11.67
C LYS A 56 3.10 -2.83 -11.40
N ASN A 57 2.72 -1.66 -10.90
CA ASN A 57 3.61 -0.51 -10.71
C ASN A 57 3.58 0.06 -9.28
N ILE A 58 3.18 -0.78 -8.31
CA ILE A 58 3.29 -0.46 -6.89
C ILE A 58 4.78 -0.35 -6.54
N LYS A 59 5.17 0.70 -5.84
CA LYS A 59 6.57 0.97 -5.47
C LYS A 59 6.66 1.47 -4.03
N PRO A 60 7.87 1.48 -3.43
CA PRO A 60 8.09 2.07 -2.11
C PRO A 60 7.51 3.49 -2.01
N GLY A 61 6.87 3.79 -0.88
CA GLY A 61 6.13 5.02 -0.62
C GLY A 61 4.64 4.95 -0.98
N ASP A 62 4.23 4.05 -1.88
CA ASP A 62 2.81 3.84 -2.20
C ASP A 62 2.04 3.26 -0.99
N ILE A 63 0.71 3.41 -1.00
CA ILE A 63 -0.19 2.97 0.07
C ILE A 63 -1.11 1.87 -0.44
N ILE A 64 -1.11 0.74 0.26
CA ILE A 64 -2.10 -0.32 0.09
C ILE A 64 -3.17 -0.13 1.17
N LEU A 65 -4.39 0.17 0.75
CA LEU A 65 -5.55 0.43 1.61
C LEU A 65 -6.46 -0.81 1.67
N PHE A 66 -6.73 -1.24 2.90
CA PHE A 66 -7.76 -2.23 3.21
C PHE A 66 -8.92 -1.49 3.87
N ARG A 67 -10.15 -1.69 3.38
CA ARG A 67 -11.37 -1.08 3.96
C ARG A 67 -12.49 -2.10 4.02
N TRP A 68 -13.09 -2.25 5.20
CA TRP A 68 -14.13 -3.25 5.44
C TRP A 68 -15.33 -2.70 6.22
N LEU A 69 -16.46 -3.37 5.99
CA LEU A 69 -17.65 -3.41 6.83
C LEU A 69 -17.85 -4.87 7.25
N GLY A 70 -18.39 -5.12 8.43
CA GLY A 70 -18.38 -6.45 9.03
C GLY A 70 -17.12 -6.68 9.85
N ARG A 71 -17.07 -7.78 10.63
CA ARG A 71 -15.94 -8.05 11.52
C ARG A 71 -14.78 -8.63 10.73
N HIS A 72 -13.76 -7.82 10.47
CA HIS A 72 -12.54 -8.25 9.77
C HIS A 72 -11.29 -7.67 10.40
N ASP A 73 -10.15 -8.26 10.07
CA ASP A 73 -8.83 -7.85 10.50
C ASP A 73 -7.84 -7.83 9.31
N VAL A 74 -6.60 -7.41 9.56
CA VAL A 74 -5.52 -7.49 8.57
C VAL A 74 -4.31 -8.14 9.21
N ARG A 75 -3.95 -9.33 8.68
CA ARG A 75 -2.73 -10.05 9.03
C ARG A 75 -1.79 -10.07 7.85
N GLN A 76 -0.49 -10.06 8.13
CA GLN A 76 0.55 -10.27 7.12
C GLN A 76 1.24 -11.60 7.36
N PHE A 77 1.23 -12.46 6.34
CA PHE A 77 1.95 -13.72 6.38
C PHE A 77 3.42 -13.49 6.00
N PRO A 78 4.37 -14.13 6.70
CA PRO A 78 5.79 -14.05 6.34
C PRO A 78 6.14 -14.93 5.13
N THR A 79 5.31 -15.92 4.80
CA THR A 79 5.59 -16.92 3.76
C THR A 79 4.37 -17.22 2.91
N ILE A 80 4.62 -17.66 1.66
CA ILE A 80 3.58 -18.14 0.75
C ILE A 80 2.85 -19.37 1.30
N ILE A 81 3.53 -20.23 2.08
CA ILE A 81 2.92 -21.44 2.66
C ILE A 81 1.87 -21.05 3.71
N GLY A 82 2.19 -20.09 4.59
CA GLY A 82 1.23 -19.60 5.58
C GLY A 82 0.02 -18.95 4.92
N TYR A 83 0.27 -18.17 3.87
CA TYR A 83 -0.78 -17.56 3.05
C TYR A 83 -1.67 -18.59 2.33
N SER A 84 -1.08 -19.58 1.67
CA SER A 84 -1.84 -20.57 0.89
C SER A 84 -2.68 -21.49 1.77
N THR A 85 -2.15 -21.85 2.94
CA THR A 85 -2.83 -22.71 3.93
C THR A 85 -3.68 -21.96 4.95
N CYS A 86 -3.72 -20.62 4.88
CA CYS A 86 -4.37 -19.76 5.89
C CYS A 86 -3.89 -20.04 7.33
N SER A 87 -2.61 -20.35 7.49
CA SER A 87 -2.00 -20.57 8.81
C SER A 87 -1.51 -19.25 9.40
N PHE A 88 -2.17 -18.80 10.47
CA PHE A 88 -1.87 -17.53 11.14
C PHE A 88 -0.84 -17.65 12.26
N PHE A 89 -0.26 -18.82 12.49
CA PHE A 89 0.67 -19.08 13.60
C PHE A 89 1.86 -18.10 13.63
N LEU A 90 2.42 -17.78 12.46
CA LEU A 90 3.52 -16.81 12.29
C LEU A 90 3.06 -15.47 11.70
N ALA A 91 1.76 -15.29 11.49
CA ALA A 91 1.25 -14.10 10.82
C ALA A 91 1.27 -12.89 11.78
N LYS A 92 1.82 -11.77 11.31
CA LYS A 92 1.84 -10.53 12.07
C LYS A 92 0.46 -9.89 12.09
N VAL A 93 0.02 -9.45 13.26
CA VAL A 93 -1.17 -8.60 13.38
C VAL A 93 -0.81 -7.20 12.92
N LEU A 94 -1.44 -6.74 11.83
CA LEU A 94 -1.27 -5.37 11.35
C LEU A 94 -2.41 -4.48 11.82
N GLN A 95 -3.63 -5.02 11.78
CA GLN A 95 -4.80 -4.39 12.38
C GLN A 95 -5.64 -5.48 13.06
N PRO A 96 -6.00 -5.32 14.35
CA PRO A 96 -6.88 -6.26 15.04
C PRO A 96 -8.32 -6.20 14.51
N GLY A 97 -9.10 -7.23 14.79
CA GLY A 97 -10.47 -7.35 14.27
C GLY A 97 -11.43 -6.27 14.76
N SER A 98 -12.13 -5.62 13.83
CA SER A 98 -13.18 -4.63 14.10
C SER A 98 -14.35 -4.78 13.13
N TYR A 99 -15.57 -4.39 13.55
CA TYR A 99 -16.80 -4.45 12.74
C TYR A 99 -16.85 -3.46 11.57
N PHE A 100 -15.99 -2.46 11.61
CA PHE A 100 -15.79 -1.49 10.55
C PHE A 100 -14.37 -0.96 10.71
N GLY A 101 -13.71 -0.64 9.61
CA GLY A 101 -12.36 -0.14 9.72
C GLY A 101 -11.65 0.03 8.39
N PHE A 102 -10.45 0.56 8.53
CA PHE A 102 -9.48 0.60 7.45
C PHE A 102 -8.08 0.38 8.02
N TYR A 103 -7.18 -0.09 7.17
CA TYR A 103 -5.77 -0.21 7.46
C TYR A 103 -4.96 0.26 6.25
N ARG A 104 -3.87 1.00 6.52
CA ARG A 104 -2.96 1.51 5.49
C ARG A 104 -1.60 0.84 5.69
N TYR A 105 -1.17 0.08 4.69
CA TYR A 105 0.19 -0.39 4.60
C TYR A 105 0.98 0.56 3.70
N VAL A 106 2.04 1.17 4.24
CA VAL A 106 3.01 1.95 3.44
C VAL A 106 4.06 0.99 2.91
N VAL A 107 4.19 0.89 1.59
CA VAL A 107 5.18 0.03 0.94
C VAL A 107 6.58 0.54 1.28
N LYS A 108 7.40 -0.34 1.86
CA LYS A 108 8.74 0.00 2.33
C LYS A 108 9.77 -0.24 1.23
N PRO A 109 10.93 0.43 1.27
CA PRO A 109 12.05 0.12 0.39
C PRO A 109 12.45 -1.36 0.42
N THR A 110 12.36 -2.00 1.59
CA THR A 110 12.68 -3.43 1.79
C THR A 110 11.69 -4.39 1.14
N ASP A 111 10.51 -3.93 0.75
CA ASP A 111 9.50 -4.79 0.12
C ASP A 111 9.78 -4.96 -1.38
N LYS A 112 10.66 -4.13 -1.96
CA LYS A 112 10.99 -4.18 -3.38
C LYS A 112 11.57 -5.54 -3.79
N GLY A 113 11.08 -6.09 -4.89
CA GLY A 113 11.44 -7.42 -5.38
C GLY A 113 10.76 -8.58 -4.63
N SER A 114 9.81 -8.30 -3.73
CA SER A 114 9.10 -9.32 -2.95
C SER A 114 7.62 -9.41 -3.32
N THR A 115 6.91 -10.35 -2.68
CA THR A 115 5.45 -10.40 -2.69
C THR A 115 4.95 -10.31 -1.27
N LEU A 116 4.06 -9.35 -1.01
CA LEU A 116 3.41 -9.17 0.27
C LEU A 116 2.15 -10.03 0.32
N TYR A 117 1.98 -10.79 1.41
CA TYR A 117 0.84 -11.68 1.59
C TYR A 117 -0.04 -11.21 2.75
N PHE A 118 -1.31 -10.93 2.47
CA PHE A 118 -2.27 -10.48 3.47
C PHE A 118 -3.50 -11.37 3.52
N GLY A 119 -4.16 -11.44 4.68
CA GLY A 119 -5.43 -12.14 4.85
C GLY A 119 -6.14 -11.74 6.13
N SER A 120 -7.43 -12.05 6.23
CA SER A 120 -8.18 -11.93 7.48
C SER A 120 -8.28 -13.25 8.22
N SER A 121 -8.04 -13.25 9.54
CA SER A 121 -8.14 -14.43 10.39
C SER A 121 -9.50 -14.58 11.08
N ILE A 122 -10.50 -13.79 10.71
CA ILE A 122 -11.83 -13.89 11.32
C ILE A 122 -12.59 -15.06 10.72
N GLY A 123 -12.98 -16.02 11.56
CA GLY A 123 -13.75 -17.18 11.12
C GLY A 123 -13.07 -17.94 9.97
N ASP A 124 -13.80 -18.11 8.86
CA ASP A 124 -13.34 -18.77 7.64
C ASP A 124 -12.99 -17.78 6.50
N ASP A 125 -12.80 -16.48 6.81
CA ASP A 125 -12.61 -15.42 5.82
C ASP A 125 -11.44 -15.72 4.86
N CYS A 126 -10.27 -16.13 5.38
CA CYS A 126 -9.11 -16.45 4.56
C CYS A 126 -9.36 -17.64 3.63
N GLN A 127 -10.07 -18.67 4.11
CA GLN A 127 -10.43 -19.86 3.34
C GLN A 127 -11.45 -19.53 2.26
N ARG A 128 -12.26 -18.49 2.48
CA ARG A 128 -13.21 -17.90 1.52
C ARG A 128 -12.59 -16.76 0.71
N ASP A 129 -11.28 -16.85 0.49
CA ASP A 129 -10.53 -15.95 -0.38
C ASP A 129 -10.51 -14.48 0.04
N MET A 130 -10.71 -14.18 1.32
CA MET A 130 -10.38 -12.88 1.91
C MET A 130 -8.88 -12.76 2.20
N LYS A 131 -8.09 -12.90 1.13
CA LYS A 131 -6.63 -12.88 1.14
C LYS A 131 -6.11 -12.33 -0.17
N VAL A 132 -4.93 -11.70 -0.15
CA VAL A 132 -4.32 -11.11 -1.35
C VAL A 132 -2.80 -11.27 -1.33
N ALA A 133 -2.23 -11.58 -2.48
CA ALA A 133 -0.80 -11.56 -2.73
C ALA A 133 -0.48 -10.35 -3.63
N ILE A 134 0.43 -9.47 -3.19
CA ILE A 134 0.74 -8.20 -3.84
C ILE A 134 2.22 -8.17 -4.20
N PRO A 135 2.58 -8.40 -5.48
CA PRO A 135 3.95 -8.25 -5.95
C PRO A 135 4.39 -6.79 -5.89
N ILE A 136 5.61 -6.56 -5.41
CA ILE A 136 6.26 -5.24 -5.41
C ILE A 136 7.49 -5.35 -6.33
N PRO A 137 7.41 -4.88 -7.58
CA PRO A 137 8.51 -4.95 -8.56
C PRO A 137 9.75 -4.12 -8.16
#